data_AF-A0A1G1B1G5-F1
#
_entry.id   AF-A0A1G1B1G5-F1
#
_cell.length_a   1.000
_cell.length_b   1.000
_cell.length_c   1.000
_cell.angle_alpha   90.00
_cell.angle_beta   90.00
_cell.angle_gamma   90.00
#
_symmetry.space_group_name_H-M   'P 1'
#
loop_
_entity.id
_entity.type
_entity.pdbx_description
1 polymer ?
#
loop_
_entity_poly.entity_id
_entity_poly.type
_entity_poly.pdbx_seq_one_letter_code
_entity_poly.pdbx_strand_id
1 'polypeptide(L)'
;MKITLKLLFSLLMLTLCACATNTSPELNKSDKQIPQQQDRSTINQLGKSDFDRMADVEIRENTESLRLLMLKLYKRNPHELQKSTSDVAEKMVNWVFDGSAQHHFQFAEINNLQDTNAIFLAFNPDYNGDRVLPFIVGMHTMLLKAHNDKTDFYLTDNLDPQRIYNVARNIEIAAWKLSNARNENGAFYLLTNEINDKKKNLSFEREVGKMIGRTDLYAIALAEKSQRLISRVMQNLATALFLPF
;
A
#
# COMPACT_ATOMS: atom_id res chain seq x y z
N MET A 1 -26.19 50.57 39.99
CA MET A 1 -26.79 49.82 38.87
C MET A 1 -25.68 49.20 38.00
N LYS A 2 -24.94 48.19 38.51
CA LYS A 2 -23.84 47.51 37.78
C LYS A 2 -23.85 45.97 37.97
N ILE A 3 -24.86 45.44 38.64
CA ILE A 3 -24.94 44.01 39.02
C ILE A 3 -25.76 43.20 37.99
N THR A 4 -26.56 43.86 37.13
CA THR A 4 -27.45 43.19 36.18
C THR A 4 -26.76 42.69 34.90
N LEU A 5 -25.64 43.28 34.48
CA LEU A 5 -24.95 42.88 33.24
C LEU A 5 -24.05 41.64 33.41
N LYS A 6 -23.49 41.42 34.61
CA LYS A 6 -22.67 40.24 34.92
C LYS A 6 -23.49 38.96 35.06
N LEU A 7 -24.72 39.04 35.58
CA LEU A 7 -25.62 37.88 35.64
C LEU A 7 -26.13 37.48 34.24
N LEU A 8 -26.34 38.45 33.34
CA LEU A 8 -26.79 38.16 31.97
C LEU A 8 -25.70 37.43 31.15
N PHE A 9 -24.42 37.75 31.39
CA PHE A 9 -23.30 37.07 30.73
C PHE A 9 -23.02 35.67 31.32
N SER A 10 -23.28 35.47 32.62
CA SER A 10 -23.15 34.15 33.25
C SER A 10 -24.26 33.19 32.83
N LEU A 11 -25.46 33.68 32.49
CA LEU A 11 -26.57 32.85 32.06
C LEU A 11 -26.48 32.44 30.57
N LEU A 12 -25.73 33.20 29.76
CA LEU A 12 -25.50 32.89 28.33
C LEU A 12 -24.38 31.84 28.11
N MET A 13 -23.52 31.61 29.10
CA MET A 13 -22.44 30.60 29.02
C MET A 13 -22.84 29.21 29.53
N LEU A 14 -24.03 29.05 30.10
CA LEU A 14 -24.53 27.75 30.59
C LEU A 14 -25.46 27.02 29.59
N THR A 15 -25.78 27.63 28.44
CA THR A 15 -26.67 27.03 27.42
C THR A 15 -25.93 26.38 26.24
N LEU A 16 -24.60 26.33 26.25
CA LEU A 16 -23.79 25.76 25.16
C LEU A 16 -23.30 24.31 25.41
N CYS A 17 -23.62 23.68 26.54
CA CYS A 17 -23.19 22.31 26.86
C CYS A 17 -24.28 21.23 26.70
N ALA A 18 -25.42 21.53 26.09
CA ALA A 18 -26.53 20.58 25.95
C ALA A 18 -26.71 20.07 24.52
N CYS A 19 -25.66 19.51 23.90
CA CYS A 19 -25.75 18.72 22.67
C CYS A 19 -24.59 17.71 22.59
N ALA A 20 -24.51 16.77 23.55
CA ALA A 20 -23.64 15.60 23.41
C ALA A 20 -24.16 14.41 24.24
N THR A 21 -25.41 13.99 24.00
CA THR A 21 -25.86 12.66 24.39
C THR A 21 -26.35 11.94 23.13
N ASN A 22 -25.42 11.31 22.43
CA ASN A 22 -25.76 10.32 21.42
C ASN A 22 -26.01 8.99 22.13
N THR A 23 -27.24 8.79 22.61
CA THR A 23 -27.77 7.44 22.78
C THR A 23 -28.18 6.95 21.40
N SER A 24 -27.37 6.09 20.79
CA SER A 24 -27.75 5.37 19.57
C SER A 24 -28.68 4.22 19.94
N PRO A 25 -29.87 4.09 19.32
CA PRO A 25 -30.66 2.87 19.43
C PRO A 25 -29.93 1.74 18.68
N GLU A 26 -29.91 0.55 19.28
CA GLU A 26 -29.41 -0.67 18.64
C GLU A 26 -30.09 -0.88 17.29
N LEU A 27 -29.32 -0.77 16.20
CA LEU A 27 -29.77 -1.22 14.89
C LEU A 27 -28.64 -2.01 14.23
N ASN A 28 -28.88 -3.32 14.08
CA ASN A 28 -28.09 -4.24 13.29
C ASN A 28 -27.81 -3.66 11.89
N LYS A 29 -26.58 -3.22 11.65
CA LYS A 29 -26.03 -2.95 10.31
C LYS A 29 -24.53 -3.19 10.34
N SER A 30 -24.03 -3.90 9.33
CA SER A 30 -22.60 -4.10 9.07
C SER A 30 -21.91 -2.75 8.96
N ASP A 31 -21.37 -2.28 10.08
CA ASP A 31 -20.68 -1.01 10.17
C ASP A 31 -19.24 -1.24 9.72
N LYS A 32 -18.90 -0.79 8.51
CA LYS A 32 -17.49 -0.67 8.12
C LYS A 32 -16.91 0.46 8.97
N GLN A 33 -16.43 0.12 10.16
CA GLN A 33 -15.64 1.04 10.97
C GLN A 33 -14.53 1.61 10.10
N ILE A 34 -14.34 2.94 10.15
CA ILE A 34 -13.18 3.58 9.54
C ILE A 34 -11.94 2.89 10.13
N PRO A 35 -11.00 2.38 9.30
CA PRO A 35 -9.80 1.72 9.79
C PRO A 35 -9.12 2.59 10.84
N GLN A 36 -9.03 2.11 12.07
CA GLN A 36 -8.42 2.85 13.17
C GLN A 36 -6.91 2.57 13.19
N GLN A 37 -6.11 3.63 13.11
CA GLN A 37 -4.66 3.56 13.31
C GLN A 37 -4.36 3.07 14.74
N GLN A 38 -3.61 1.98 14.87
CA GLN A 38 -3.34 1.33 16.17
C GLN A 38 -2.55 2.23 17.14
N ASP A 39 -1.75 3.17 16.64
CA ASP A 39 -0.97 4.08 17.48
C ASP A 39 -1.48 5.53 17.37
N ARG A 40 -2.53 5.82 18.14
CA ARG A 40 -3.06 7.17 18.40
C ARG A 40 -2.56 7.71 19.75
N SER A 41 -1.37 7.32 20.22
CA SER A 41 -0.82 8.03 21.38
C SER A 41 -0.66 9.51 20.99
N THR A 42 -1.39 10.39 21.69
CA THR A 42 -1.47 11.83 21.40
C THR A 42 -0.08 12.48 21.30
N ILE A 43 0.91 11.87 21.96
CA ILE A 43 2.32 12.27 21.98
C ILE A 43 2.99 12.06 20.61
N ASN A 44 2.73 10.94 19.90
CA ASN A 44 3.32 10.66 18.60
C ASN A 44 2.72 11.53 17.47
N GLN A 45 1.51 12.07 17.65
CA GLN A 45 0.83 12.91 16.66
C GLN A 45 1.22 14.40 16.71
N LEU A 46 1.77 14.88 17.82
CA LEU A 46 2.12 16.30 18.00
C LEU A 46 3.27 16.77 17.08
N GLY A 47 4.05 15.84 16.51
CA GLY A 47 5.18 16.12 15.62
C GLY A 47 4.97 15.74 14.15
N LYS A 48 3.75 15.41 13.73
CA LYS A 48 3.44 15.03 12.34
C LYS A 48 2.62 16.10 11.65
N SER A 49 2.99 16.48 10.42
CA SER A 49 2.14 17.28 9.53
C SER A 49 1.03 16.41 8.94
N ASP A 50 -0.02 17.03 8.37
CA ASP A 50 -1.11 16.29 7.72
C ASP A 50 -0.60 15.40 6.57
N PHE A 51 0.44 15.84 5.86
CA PHE A 51 1.07 15.06 4.78
C PHE A 51 1.89 13.88 5.27
N ASP A 52 2.47 13.97 6.47
CA ASP A 52 3.19 12.87 7.10
C ASP A 52 2.19 11.78 7.51
N ARG A 53 1.04 12.19 8.05
CA ARG A 53 -0.08 11.29 8.34
C ARG A 53 -0.67 10.66 7.07
N MET A 54 -0.72 11.40 5.97
CA MET A 54 -1.14 10.85 4.68
C MET A 54 -0.14 9.82 4.16
N ALA A 55 1.17 10.04 4.32
CA ALA A 55 2.19 9.06 3.99
C ALA A 55 2.04 7.77 4.82
N ASP A 56 1.85 7.90 6.14
CA ASP A 56 1.60 6.76 7.03
C ASP A 56 0.39 5.93 6.53
N VAL A 57 -0.70 6.61 6.15
CA VAL A 57 -1.91 5.96 5.64
C VAL A 57 -1.68 5.30 4.28
N GLU A 58 -0.97 5.97 3.36
CA GLU A 58 -0.66 5.43 2.03
C GLU A 58 0.16 4.14 2.14
N ILE A 59 1.25 4.16 2.91
CA ILE A 59 2.13 2.99 3.13
C ILE A 59 1.32 1.85 3.75
N ARG A 60 0.56 2.12 4.81
CA ARG A 60 -0.22 1.12 5.53
C ARG A 60 -1.25 0.47 4.61
N GLU A 61 -2.04 1.27 3.90
CA GLU A 61 -3.09 0.76 3.01
C GLU A 61 -2.53 0.01 1.79
N ASN A 62 -1.36 0.41 1.29
CA ASN A 62 -0.68 -0.32 0.22
C ASN A 62 -0.01 -1.61 0.69
N THR A 63 0.48 -1.63 1.93
CA THR A 63 0.97 -2.85 2.58
C THR A 63 -0.17 -3.87 2.72
N GLU A 64 -1.35 -3.46 3.18
CA GLU A 64 -2.53 -4.33 3.24
C GLU A 64 -2.97 -4.84 1.86
N SER A 65 -2.92 -3.97 0.84
CA SER A 65 -3.18 -4.39 -0.54
C SER A 65 -2.16 -5.44 -1.02
N LEU A 66 -0.89 -5.32 -0.67
CA LEU A 66 0.16 -6.29 -0.99
C LEU A 66 -0.01 -7.61 -0.23
N ARG A 67 -0.40 -7.59 1.05
CA ARG A 67 -0.76 -8.81 1.80
C ARG A 67 -1.89 -9.56 1.10
N LEU A 68 -2.94 -8.85 0.73
CA LEU A 68 -4.09 -9.44 0.03
C LEU A 68 -3.70 -9.96 -1.35
N LEU A 69 -2.85 -9.23 -2.08
CA LEU A 69 -2.36 -9.66 -3.39
C LEU A 69 -1.51 -10.93 -3.28
N MET A 70 -0.60 -10.99 -2.32
CA MET A 70 0.21 -12.17 -2.04
C MET A 70 -0.65 -13.39 -1.72
N LEU A 71 -1.63 -13.23 -0.83
CA LEU A 71 -2.57 -14.29 -0.47
C LEU A 71 -3.34 -14.81 -1.70
N LYS A 72 -3.85 -13.90 -2.54
CA LYS A 72 -4.55 -14.26 -3.78
C LYS A 72 -3.64 -14.97 -4.76
N LEU A 73 -2.39 -14.51 -4.91
CA LEU A 73 -1.40 -15.11 -5.81
C LEU A 73 -1.06 -16.53 -5.38
N TYR A 74 -0.79 -16.78 -4.10
CA TYR A 74 -0.55 -18.14 -3.63
C TYR A 74 -1.75 -19.06 -3.75
N LYS A 75 -2.96 -18.57 -3.42
CA LYS A 75 -4.19 -19.37 -3.60
C LYS A 75 -4.44 -19.71 -5.07
N ARG A 76 -4.05 -18.82 -6.00
CA ARG A 76 -4.20 -19.04 -7.44
C ARG A 76 -3.05 -19.86 -8.04
N ASN A 77 -1.88 -19.82 -7.43
CA ASN A 77 -0.65 -20.50 -7.86
C ASN A 77 -0.07 -21.33 -6.70
N PRO A 78 -0.78 -22.39 -6.25
CA PRO A 78 -0.36 -23.15 -5.06
C PRO A 78 1.01 -23.84 -5.22
N HIS A 79 1.42 -24.13 -6.46
CA HIS A 79 2.74 -24.69 -6.75
C HIS A 79 3.87 -23.72 -6.42
N GLU A 80 3.66 -22.40 -6.46
CA GLU A 80 4.67 -21.42 -6.07
C GLU A 80 4.88 -21.42 -4.55
N LEU A 81 3.79 -21.51 -3.76
CA LEU A 81 3.89 -21.61 -2.30
C LEU A 81 4.65 -22.86 -1.87
N GLN A 82 4.40 -24.00 -2.52
CA GLN A 82 5.04 -25.29 -2.21
C GLN A 82 6.56 -25.27 -2.40
N LYS A 83 7.10 -24.32 -3.19
CA LYS A 83 8.56 -24.13 -3.32
C LYS A 83 9.19 -23.46 -2.11
N SER A 84 8.40 -22.74 -1.32
CA SER A 84 8.85 -21.99 -0.13
C SER A 84 8.52 -22.73 1.17
N THR A 85 7.33 -23.34 1.28
CA THR A 85 6.88 -23.97 2.53
C THR A 85 5.74 -24.98 2.31
N SER A 86 5.57 -25.90 3.27
CA SER A 86 4.40 -26.79 3.37
C SER A 86 3.24 -26.19 4.16
N ASP A 87 3.39 -24.99 4.70
CA ASP A 87 2.34 -24.28 5.43
C ASP A 87 1.25 -23.69 4.52
N VAL A 88 0.16 -23.23 5.13
CA VAL A 88 -0.92 -22.52 4.43
C VAL A 88 -0.49 -21.10 4.01
N ALA A 89 -1.08 -20.59 2.93
CA ALA A 89 -0.72 -19.29 2.34
C ALA A 89 -0.78 -18.13 3.36
N GLU A 90 -1.75 -18.14 4.26
CA GLU A 90 -1.90 -17.14 5.32
C GLU A 90 -0.67 -17.07 6.25
N LYS A 91 -0.05 -18.21 6.57
CA LYS A 91 1.17 -18.23 7.39
C LYS A 91 2.36 -17.63 6.65
N MET A 92 2.50 -17.95 5.35
CA MET A 92 3.56 -17.36 4.52
C MET A 92 3.40 -15.83 4.43
N VAL A 93 2.18 -15.35 4.18
CA VAL A 93 1.90 -13.90 4.15
C VAL A 93 2.23 -13.25 5.48
N ASN A 94 1.76 -13.83 6.60
CA ASN A 94 2.06 -13.28 7.92
C ASN A 94 3.56 -13.29 8.21
N TRP A 95 4.27 -14.36 7.85
CA TRP A 95 5.72 -14.40 8.01
C TRP A 95 6.43 -13.29 7.22
N VAL A 96 6.08 -13.07 5.95
CA VAL A 96 6.73 -12.03 5.12
C VAL A 96 6.53 -10.62 5.67
N PHE A 97 5.34 -10.29 6.18
CA PHE A 97 5.03 -8.92 6.58
C PHE A 97 5.20 -8.68 8.09
N ASP A 98 4.79 -9.63 8.93
CA ASP A 98 4.87 -9.52 10.40
C ASP A 98 6.26 -9.92 10.93
N GLY A 99 7.01 -10.71 10.15
CA GLY A 99 8.42 -11.02 10.41
C GLY A 99 9.41 -9.95 9.93
N SER A 100 8.91 -8.84 9.35
CA SER A 100 9.73 -7.83 8.66
C SER A 100 10.88 -7.26 9.49
N ALA A 101 10.72 -7.10 10.80
CA ALA A 101 11.79 -6.65 11.69
C ALA A 101 12.96 -7.66 11.84
N GLN A 102 12.73 -8.93 11.52
CA GLN A 102 13.75 -9.99 11.63
C GLN A 102 14.55 -10.10 10.33
N HIS A 103 13.85 -10.21 9.20
CA HIS A 103 14.46 -10.47 7.91
C HIS A 103 14.65 -9.21 7.05
N HIS A 104 14.07 -8.06 7.40
CA HIS A 104 14.21 -6.78 6.67
C HIS A 104 13.86 -6.89 5.18
N PHE A 105 12.90 -7.77 4.84
CA PHE A 105 12.58 -8.16 3.46
C PHE A 105 13.78 -8.67 2.63
N GLN A 106 14.79 -9.23 3.28
CA GLN A 106 15.94 -9.88 2.66
C GLN A 106 15.80 -11.39 2.88
N PHE A 107 15.52 -12.12 1.80
CA PHE A 107 15.33 -13.56 1.83
C PHE A 107 16.37 -14.24 0.94
N ALA A 108 17.04 -15.26 1.47
CA ALA A 108 18.11 -15.97 0.76
C ALA A 108 17.58 -16.65 -0.50
N GLU A 109 16.32 -17.10 -0.48
CA GLU A 109 15.59 -17.76 -1.56
C GLU A 109 15.41 -16.86 -2.80
N ILE A 110 15.52 -15.54 -2.62
CA ILE A 110 15.47 -14.54 -3.70
C ILE A 110 16.81 -13.79 -3.83
N ASN A 111 17.90 -14.35 -3.30
CA ASN A 111 19.24 -13.75 -3.27
C ASN A 111 19.28 -12.38 -2.57
N ASN A 112 18.44 -12.18 -1.55
CA ASN A 112 18.26 -10.92 -0.83
C ASN A 112 17.93 -9.73 -1.75
N LEU A 113 17.41 -9.99 -2.96
CA LEU A 113 17.02 -8.94 -3.89
C LEU A 113 15.82 -8.17 -3.34
N GLN A 114 15.82 -6.88 -3.61
CA GLN A 114 14.76 -5.94 -3.26
C GLN A 114 14.43 -5.05 -4.47
N ASP A 115 13.41 -4.23 -4.31
CA ASP A 115 12.93 -3.29 -5.32
C ASP A 115 12.64 -3.95 -6.67
N THR A 116 12.88 -3.21 -7.75
CA THR A 116 12.70 -3.66 -9.13
C THR A 116 13.54 -4.88 -9.49
N ASN A 117 14.68 -5.11 -8.85
CA ASN A 117 15.50 -6.30 -9.07
C ASN A 117 14.78 -7.58 -8.62
N ALA A 118 14.08 -7.53 -7.48
CA ALA A 118 13.25 -8.64 -7.04
C ALA A 118 12.05 -8.83 -7.98
N ILE A 119 11.40 -7.75 -8.43
CA ILE A 119 10.31 -7.86 -9.42
C ILE A 119 10.82 -8.53 -10.71
N PHE A 120 12.02 -8.19 -11.18
CA PHE A 120 12.62 -8.82 -12.34
C PHE A 120 12.93 -10.30 -12.13
N LEU A 121 13.39 -10.70 -10.93
CA LEU A 121 13.63 -12.10 -10.60
C LEU A 121 12.36 -12.95 -10.80
N ALA A 122 11.20 -12.44 -10.39
CA ALA A 122 9.91 -13.13 -10.54
C ALA A 122 9.57 -13.51 -12.00
N PHE A 123 10.14 -12.81 -12.98
CA PHE A 123 9.91 -13.03 -14.42
C PHE A 123 11.14 -13.53 -15.17
N ASN A 124 12.25 -13.80 -14.46
CA ASN A 124 13.44 -14.39 -15.05
C ASN A 124 13.14 -15.85 -15.48
N PRO A 125 13.39 -16.24 -16.75
CA PRO A 125 13.20 -17.61 -17.21
C PRO A 125 14.00 -18.65 -16.41
N ASP A 126 15.21 -18.31 -15.98
CA ASP A 126 16.11 -19.22 -15.27
C ASP A 126 15.75 -19.38 -13.78
N TYR A 127 14.86 -18.52 -13.27
CA TYR A 127 14.45 -18.56 -11.87
C TYR A 127 13.38 -19.64 -11.63
N ASN A 128 13.76 -20.69 -10.91
CA ASN A 128 12.86 -21.81 -10.63
C ASN A 128 12.21 -21.77 -9.23
N GLY A 129 12.56 -20.78 -8.41
CA GLY A 129 12.01 -20.58 -7.06
C GLY A 129 10.57 -20.07 -7.06
N ASP A 130 10.08 -19.73 -5.86
CA ASP A 130 8.77 -19.10 -5.64
C ASP A 130 8.77 -17.71 -6.28
N ARG A 131 7.97 -17.53 -7.34
CA ARG A 131 7.87 -16.26 -8.08
C ARG A 131 6.96 -15.24 -7.40
N VAL A 132 6.10 -15.64 -6.48
CA VAL A 132 5.21 -14.73 -5.74
C VAL A 132 6.00 -13.91 -4.73
N LEU A 133 6.92 -14.55 -4.00
CA LEU A 133 7.76 -13.89 -3.00
C LEU A 133 8.54 -12.69 -3.55
N PRO A 134 9.42 -12.82 -4.57
CA PRO A 134 10.20 -11.70 -5.09
C PRO A 134 9.34 -10.63 -5.77
N PHE A 135 8.19 -11.02 -6.35
CA PHE A 135 7.25 -10.04 -6.91
C PHE A 135 6.67 -9.12 -5.83
N ILE A 136 6.16 -9.70 -4.73
CA ILE A 136 5.56 -8.93 -3.63
C ILE A 136 6.61 -8.16 -2.84
N VAL A 137 7.75 -8.78 -2.55
CA VAL A 137 8.86 -8.14 -1.85
C VAL A 137 9.39 -6.95 -2.64
N GLY A 138 9.61 -7.12 -3.94
CA GLY A 138 10.09 -6.04 -4.79
C GLY A 138 9.13 -4.85 -4.88
N MET A 139 7.83 -5.13 -4.95
CA MET A 139 6.80 -4.09 -4.92
C MET A 139 6.76 -3.34 -3.59
N HIS A 140 6.84 -4.06 -2.47
CA HIS A 140 6.81 -3.46 -1.14
C HIS A 140 8.05 -2.62 -0.86
N THR A 141 9.24 -3.17 -1.10
CA THR A 141 10.53 -2.50 -0.83
C THR A 141 10.74 -1.29 -1.74
N MET A 142 10.31 -1.34 -3.00
CA MET A 142 10.28 -0.17 -3.89
C MET A 142 9.42 0.97 -3.30
N LEU A 143 8.26 0.60 -2.73
CA LEU A 143 7.32 1.55 -2.14
C LEU A 143 7.92 2.18 -0.87
N LEU A 144 8.56 1.39 0.00
CA LEU A 144 9.30 1.87 1.17
C LEU A 144 10.46 2.79 0.77
N LYS A 145 11.23 2.44 -0.25
CA LYS A 145 12.41 3.20 -0.68
C LYS A 145 12.09 4.57 -1.26
N ALA A 146 10.98 4.70 -1.97
CA ALA A 146 10.48 6.01 -2.40
C ALA A 146 10.03 6.88 -1.21
N HIS A 147 9.75 6.23 -0.08
CA HIS A 147 9.46 6.85 1.20
C HIS A 147 10.68 6.88 2.15
N ASN A 148 11.89 6.90 1.59
CA ASN A 148 13.16 6.97 2.34
C ASN A 148 13.35 5.81 3.34
N ASP A 149 12.85 4.62 3.02
CA ASP A 149 12.92 3.40 3.83
C ASP A 149 12.22 3.52 5.19
N LYS A 150 11.21 4.39 5.28
CA LYS A 150 10.43 4.66 6.49
C LYS A 150 8.98 4.20 6.37
N THR A 151 8.40 3.82 7.50
CA THR A 151 6.96 3.52 7.67
C THR A 151 6.25 4.51 8.60
N ASP A 152 7.02 5.41 9.23
CA ASP A 152 6.54 6.47 10.11
C ASP A 152 7.21 7.80 9.74
N PHE A 153 6.41 8.81 9.43
CA PHE A 153 6.91 10.10 8.94
C PHE A 153 6.71 11.22 9.96
N TYR A 154 7.65 12.16 10.00
CA TYR A 154 7.62 13.35 10.85
C TYR A 154 7.94 14.61 10.05
N LEU A 155 7.71 15.80 10.62
CA LEU A 155 7.94 17.10 9.97
C LEU A 155 9.32 17.28 9.30
N THR A 156 10.34 16.57 9.75
CA THR A 156 11.71 16.61 9.19
C THR A 156 11.87 15.81 7.90
N ASP A 157 10.92 14.94 7.57
CA ASP A 157 10.98 14.07 6.42
C ASP A 157 10.54 14.82 5.17
N ASN A 158 11.45 14.91 4.18
CA ASN A 158 11.14 15.50 2.88
C ASN A 158 11.06 14.38 1.84
N LEU A 159 9.83 14.03 1.48
CA LEU A 159 9.58 13.07 0.41
C LEU A 159 9.67 13.77 -0.95
N ASP A 160 10.21 13.06 -1.94
CA ASP A 160 10.26 13.56 -3.31
C ASP A 160 9.00 13.12 -4.08
N PRO A 161 8.12 14.05 -4.48
CA PRO A 161 6.92 13.70 -5.23
C PRO A 161 7.21 13.01 -6.56
N GLN A 162 8.36 13.26 -7.20
CA GLN A 162 8.74 12.58 -8.44
C GLN A 162 9.04 11.09 -8.19
N ARG A 163 9.73 10.77 -7.08
CA ARG A 163 10.06 9.39 -6.69
C ARG A 163 8.77 8.59 -6.44
N ILE A 164 7.83 9.17 -5.68
CA ILE A 164 6.53 8.54 -5.40
C ILE A 164 5.70 8.38 -6.68
N TYR A 165 5.65 9.39 -7.54
CA TYR A 165 4.97 9.30 -8.84
C TYR A 165 5.55 8.17 -9.70
N ASN A 166 6.88 8.05 -9.73
CA ASN A 166 7.57 7.01 -10.46
C ASN A 166 7.26 5.61 -9.90
N VAL A 167 7.11 5.45 -8.58
CA VAL A 167 6.61 4.19 -7.99
C VAL A 167 5.21 3.84 -8.51
N ALA A 168 4.28 4.80 -8.60
CA ALA A 168 2.95 4.54 -9.15
C ALA A 168 3.02 4.00 -10.59
N ARG A 169 3.90 4.54 -11.44
CA ARG A 169 4.16 4.00 -12.79
C ARG A 169 4.85 2.65 -12.76
N ASN A 170 5.78 2.44 -11.83
CA ASN A 170 6.43 1.14 -11.69
C ASN A 170 5.45 0.04 -11.25
N ILE A 171 4.45 0.36 -10.43
CA ILE A 171 3.36 -0.56 -10.07
C ILE A 171 2.55 -0.93 -11.33
N GLU A 172 2.25 0.02 -12.22
CA GLU A 172 1.61 -0.26 -13.52
C GLU A 172 2.46 -1.19 -14.39
N ILE A 173 3.76 -0.92 -14.50
CA ILE A 173 4.70 -1.75 -15.27
C ILE A 173 4.77 -3.17 -14.70
N ALA A 174 4.86 -3.31 -13.37
CA ALA A 174 4.89 -4.60 -12.70
C ALA A 174 3.60 -5.39 -12.92
N ALA A 175 2.44 -4.73 -12.86
CA ALA A 175 1.14 -5.34 -13.13
C ALA A 175 0.96 -5.77 -14.59
N TRP A 176 1.46 -4.97 -15.53
CA TRP A 176 1.51 -5.35 -16.94
C TRP A 176 2.38 -6.57 -17.14
N LYS A 177 3.60 -6.61 -16.56
CA LYS A 177 4.49 -7.77 -16.63
C LYS A 177 3.82 -9.01 -16.02
N LEU A 178 3.20 -8.89 -14.85
CA LEU A 178 2.47 -9.97 -14.20
C LEU A 178 1.37 -10.57 -15.09
N SER A 179 0.71 -9.73 -15.90
CA SER A 179 -0.40 -10.15 -16.76
C SER A 179 0.05 -10.64 -18.15
N ASN A 180 1.31 -10.44 -18.54
CA ASN A 180 1.79 -10.70 -19.90
C ASN A 180 3.02 -11.61 -19.98
N ALA A 181 3.78 -11.76 -18.89
CA ALA A 181 5.02 -12.54 -18.88
C ALA A 181 4.71 -14.04 -18.99
N ARG A 182 5.31 -14.67 -20.00
CA ARG A 182 5.11 -16.08 -20.36
C ARG A 182 6.44 -16.82 -20.38
N ASN A 183 6.37 -18.11 -20.10
CA ASN A 183 7.48 -19.04 -20.31
C ASN A 183 7.59 -19.43 -21.79
N GLU A 184 8.63 -20.22 -22.10
CA GLU A 184 8.91 -20.72 -23.46
C GLU A 184 7.75 -21.52 -24.07
N ASN A 185 6.93 -22.15 -23.23
CA ASN A 185 5.73 -22.91 -23.65
C ASN A 185 4.50 -22.01 -23.86
N GLY A 186 4.63 -20.68 -23.72
CA GLY A 186 3.55 -19.71 -23.87
C GLY A 186 2.60 -19.63 -22.66
N ALA A 187 2.84 -20.37 -21.58
CA ALA A 187 2.07 -20.28 -20.35
C ALA A 187 2.52 -19.10 -19.49
N PHE A 188 1.61 -18.45 -18.77
CA PHE A 188 1.96 -17.37 -17.85
C PHE A 188 2.82 -17.87 -16.69
N TYR A 189 3.79 -17.07 -16.25
CA TYR A 189 4.57 -17.39 -15.04
C TYR A 189 3.72 -17.41 -13.77
N LEU A 190 2.76 -16.49 -13.66
CA LEU A 190 1.83 -16.41 -12.54
C LEU A 190 0.42 -16.23 -13.09
N LEU A 191 -0.50 -17.09 -12.68
CA LEU A 191 -1.92 -16.96 -12.98
C LEU A 191 -2.53 -15.88 -12.08
N THR A 192 -3.24 -14.93 -12.68
CA THR A 192 -3.88 -13.82 -11.96
C THR A 192 -5.38 -13.75 -12.29
N ASN A 193 -5.77 -12.77 -13.10
CA ASN A 193 -7.14 -12.58 -13.53
C ASN A 193 -7.59 -13.72 -14.45
N GLU A 194 -8.90 -13.97 -14.46
CA GLU A 194 -9.52 -14.90 -15.40
C GLU A 194 -10.69 -14.19 -16.06
N ILE A 195 -10.62 -14.04 -17.37
CA ILE A 195 -11.73 -13.55 -18.20
C ILE A 195 -12.11 -14.72 -19.10
N ASN A 196 -13.20 -15.40 -18.77
CA ASN A 196 -13.82 -16.40 -19.64
C ASN A 196 -15.30 -16.04 -19.84
N ASP A 197 -15.98 -16.71 -20.76
CA ASP A 197 -17.39 -16.44 -21.13
C ASP A 197 -18.37 -16.58 -19.95
N LYS A 198 -17.97 -17.23 -18.86
CA LYS A 198 -18.81 -17.53 -17.68
C LYS A 198 -18.44 -16.74 -16.43
N LYS A 199 -17.19 -16.28 -16.28
CA LYS A 199 -16.67 -15.59 -15.09
C LYS A 199 -15.58 -14.57 -15.48
N LYS A 200 -15.71 -13.36 -14.93
CA LYS A 200 -14.67 -12.31 -14.95
C LYS A 200 -14.15 -12.09 -13.53
N ASN A 201 -12.96 -12.61 -13.23
CA ASN A 201 -12.25 -12.32 -11.99
C ASN A 201 -11.19 -11.24 -12.24
N LEU A 202 -11.55 -9.99 -11.96
CA LEU A 202 -10.67 -8.81 -12.02
C LEU A 202 -10.18 -8.39 -10.62
N SER A 203 -10.13 -9.33 -9.67
CA SER A 203 -9.83 -9.00 -8.27
C SER A 203 -8.36 -8.70 -8.01
N PHE A 204 -7.44 -9.09 -8.91
CA PHE A 204 -6.02 -8.72 -8.83
C PHE A 204 -5.82 -7.30 -9.36
N GLU A 205 -6.31 -7.03 -10.58
CA GLU A 205 -6.22 -5.71 -11.21
C GLU A 205 -6.89 -4.62 -10.37
N ARG A 206 -8.04 -4.92 -9.74
CA ARG A 206 -8.67 -3.97 -8.81
C ARG A 206 -7.77 -3.64 -7.62
N GLU A 207 -7.03 -4.60 -7.09
CA GLU A 207 -6.16 -4.35 -5.93
C GLU A 207 -4.94 -3.53 -6.34
N VAL A 208 -4.32 -3.86 -7.47
CA VAL A 208 -3.24 -3.07 -8.07
C VAL A 208 -3.71 -1.64 -8.37
N GLY A 209 -4.90 -1.48 -8.96
CA GLY A 209 -5.46 -0.16 -9.29
C GLY A 209 -5.67 0.74 -8.08
N LYS A 210 -6.04 0.16 -6.92
CA LYS A 210 -6.09 0.92 -5.65
C LYS A 210 -4.71 1.43 -5.26
N MET A 211 -3.67 0.60 -5.38
CA MET A 211 -2.31 1.01 -5.04
C MET A 211 -1.84 2.14 -5.95
N ILE A 212 -1.97 1.98 -7.27
CA ILE A 212 -1.64 3.04 -8.24
C ILE A 212 -2.36 4.34 -7.88
N GLY A 213 -3.68 4.29 -7.66
CA GLY A 213 -4.46 5.49 -7.36
C GLY A 213 -4.06 6.18 -6.06
N ARG A 214 -3.77 5.43 -5.00
CA ARG A 214 -3.32 6.00 -3.71
C ARG A 214 -1.95 6.66 -3.84
N THR A 215 -0.99 5.97 -4.45
CA THR A 215 0.38 6.47 -4.61
C THR A 215 0.43 7.67 -5.57
N ASP A 216 -0.33 7.63 -6.67
CA ASP A 216 -0.41 8.73 -7.65
C ASP A 216 -1.06 9.97 -7.04
N LEU A 217 -2.17 9.81 -6.31
CA LEU A 217 -2.83 10.92 -5.63
C LEU A 217 -1.93 11.53 -4.55
N TYR A 218 -1.21 10.71 -3.78
CA TYR A 218 -0.28 11.19 -2.77
C TYR A 218 0.87 11.99 -3.41
N ALA A 219 1.45 11.50 -4.50
CA ALA A 219 2.48 12.22 -5.25
C ALA A 219 2.00 13.60 -5.72
N ILE A 220 0.79 13.67 -6.31
CA ILE A 220 0.20 14.94 -6.79
C ILE A 220 -0.03 15.91 -5.64
N ALA A 221 -0.62 15.44 -4.53
CA ALA A 221 -0.86 16.30 -3.37
C ALA A 221 0.45 16.82 -2.77
N LEU A 222 1.49 15.97 -2.72
CA LEU A 222 2.81 16.34 -2.21
C LEU A 222 3.52 17.35 -3.14
N ALA A 223 3.40 17.18 -4.46
CA ALA A 223 3.91 18.14 -5.45
C ALA A 223 3.27 19.52 -5.29
N GLU A 224 1.94 19.55 -5.10
CA GLU A 224 1.20 20.79 -4.85
C GLU A 224 1.67 21.48 -3.56
N LYS A 225 1.80 20.72 -2.45
CA LYS A 225 2.32 21.22 -1.18
C LYS A 225 3.73 21.80 -1.32
N SER A 226 4.60 21.08 -2.02
CA SER A 226 6.02 21.43 -2.16
C SER A 226 6.31 22.41 -3.30
N GLN A 227 5.29 22.81 -4.07
CA GLN A 227 5.42 23.64 -5.28
C GLN A 227 6.47 23.08 -6.26
N ARG A 228 6.50 21.75 -6.38
CA ARG A 228 7.40 21.02 -7.30
C ARG A 228 6.61 20.49 -8.48
N LEU A 229 7.20 20.55 -9.68
CA LEU A 229 6.62 19.95 -10.88
C LEU A 229 6.91 18.44 -10.91
N ILE A 230 5.91 17.66 -11.33
CA ILE A 230 6.08 16.23 -11.66
C ILE A 230 6.24 16.10 -13.17
N SER A 231 7.36 15.53 -13.60
CA SER A 231 7.57 15.09 -14.97
C SER A 231 6.74 13.82 -15.22
N ARG A 232 5.80 13.90 -16.16
CA ARG A 232 4.96 12.78 -16.57
C ARG A 232 5.65 12.02 -17.68
N VAL A 233 5.98 10.76 -17.43
CA VAL A 233 6.58 9.89 -18.44
C VAL A 233 5.50 8.98 -19.02
N MET A 234 5.25 9.08 -20.32
CA MET A 234 4.42 8.14 -21.06
C MET A 234 5.33 7.09 -21.70
N GLN A 235 5.17 5.82 -21.31
CA GLN A 235 5.89 4.70 -21.92
C GLN A 235 4.91 3.66 -22.46
N ASN A 236 5.30 2.98 -23.54
CA ASN A 236 4.62 1.76 -23.94
C ASN A 236 4.95 0.66 -22.91
N LEU A 237 3.93 0.15 -22.21
CA LEU A 237 4.10 -0.87 -21.17
C LEU A 237 4.82 -2.13 -21.68
N ALA A 238 4.69 -2.46 -22.98
CA ALA A 238 5.37 -3.61 -23.58
C ALA A 238 6.90 -3.51 -23.56
N THR A 239 7.43 -2.30 -23.60
CA THR A 239 8.88 -2.02 -23.62
C THR A 239 9.31 -1.19 -22.41
N ALA A 240 8.43 -1.01 -21.42
CA ALA A 240 8.68 -0.12 -20.31
C ALA A 240 9.79 -0.66 -19.39
N LEU A 241 10.68 0.24 -19.01
CA LEU A 241 11.67 0.03 -17.96
C LEU A 241 11.17 0.70 -16.70
N PHE A 242 11.50 0.12 -15.55
CA PHE A 242 11.20 0.79 -14.29
C PHE A 242 11.90 2.15 -14.22
N LEU A 243 11.13 3.16 -13.84
CA LEU A 243 11.59 4.52 -13.63
C LEU A 243 12.44 4.60 -12.36
N PRO A 244 13.36 5.57 -12.23
CA PRO A 244 14.09 5.81 -10.99
C PRO A 244 13.14 6.30 -9.89
N PHE A 245 13.28 5.81 -8.68
CA PHE A 245 12.40 6.11 -7.54
C PHE A 245 13.17 6.14 -6.24
#